data_AF-A0A6L5XB11-F1
#
_entry.id   AF-A0A6L5XB11-F1
#
_cell.length_a   1.000
_cell.length_b   1.000
_cell.length_c   1.000
_cell.angle_alpha   90.00
_cell.angle_beta   90.00
_cell.angle_gamma   90.00
#
_symmetry.space_group_name_H-M   'P 1'
#
loop_
_entity.id
_entity.type
_entity.pdbx_description
1 polymer ?
#
loop_
_entity_poly.entity_id
_entity_poly.type
_entity_poly.pdbx_seq_one_letter_code
_entity_poly.pdbx_strand_id
1 'polypeptide(L)'
;MDQIEDIFRSIVEAVGKSVTITKTRSDGATDVVDGVSINYIYGSAQYVKDVLDVRGKGKQGMPVKLPLIALQTPNVITVDSADYQYKTKINLVIACSSRKDWSNEKRMETSFKRVLLPIYEKLIDVLLSDPRFDWGYGGLDFVPHTMSKNFDYGRYGALTPSGQEVSEPIDAIDIRSLEIKVNNQSCLR
;
A
#
# COMPACT_ATOMS: atom_id res chain seq x y z
N MET A 1 9.95 -11.08 18.50
CA MET A 1 10.31 -10.30 17.32
C MET A 1 9.02 -9.92 16.66
N ASP A 2 8.73 -8.62 16.59
CA ASP A 2 7.51 -8.18 15.93
C ASP A 2 7.66 -8.48 14.44
N GLN A 3 6.67 -9.16 13.85
CA GLN A 3 6.73 -9.52 12.44
C GLN A 3 6.40 -8.29 11.58
N ILE A 4 7.12 -8.12 10.47
CA ILE A 4 6.94 -6.95 9.60
C ILE A 4 5.50 -6.87 9.06
N GLU A 5 4.88 -8.03 8.84
CA GLU A 5 3.48 -8.18 8.42
C GLU A 5 2.50 -7.60 9.46
N ASP A 6 2.75 -7.84 10.76
CA ASP A 6 1.91 -7.32 11.85
C ASP A 6 2.14 -5.84 12.10
N ILE A 7 3.40 -5.39 12.02
CA ILE A 7 3.74 -3.96 12.08
C ILE A 7 2.99 -3.23 10.97
N PHE A 8 3.09 -3.69 9.72
CA PHE A 8 2.45 -3.03 8.59
C PHE A 8 0.93 -3.04 8.66
N ARG A 9 0.30 -4.06 9.25
CA ARG A 9 -1.14 -4.03 9.53
C ARG A 9 -1.53 -2.80 10.34
N SER A 10 -0.83 -2.57 11.45
CA SER A 10 -1.09 -1.40 12.31
C SER A 10 -0.77 -0.06 11.64
N ILE A 11 0.29 -0.02 10.81
CA ILE A 11 0.62 1.17 10.01
C ILE A 11 -0.51 1.49 9.04
N VAL A 12 -1.02 0.50 8.29
CA VAL A 12 -2.11 0.72 7.32
C VAL A 12 -3.39 1.18 8.02
N GLU A 13 -3.69 0.65 9.21
CA GLU A 13 -4.81 1.14 10.02
C GLU A 13 -4.64 2.60 10.44
N ALA A 14 -3.43 3.01 10.85
CA ALA A 14 -3.13 4.39 11.21
C ALA A 14 -3.22 5.35 10.00
N VAL A 15 -2.71 4.92 8.83
CA VAL A 15 -2.88 5.65 7.57
C VAL A 15 -4.36 5.81 7.26
N GLY A 16 -5.14 4.72 7.32
CA GLY A 16 -6.57 4.74 7.06
C GLY A 16 -7.33 5.72 7.95
N LYS A 17 -7.04 5.78 9.25
CA LYS A 17 -7.71 6.69 10.19
C LYS A 17 -7.44 8.18 9.93
N SER A 18 -6.34 8.51 9.26
CA SER A 18 -5.82 9.88 9.20
C SER A 18 -5.64 10.43 7.79
N VAL A 19 -5.84 9.60 6.76
CA VAL A 19 -5.82 10.05 5.36
C VAL A 19 -7.15 10.69 4.98
N THR A 20 -7.06 11.73 4.17
CA THR A 20 -8.20 12.34 3.47
C THR A 20 -8.08 12.03 1.99
N ILE A 21 -9.14 11.52 1.38
CA ILE A 21 -9.20 11.27 -0.07
C ILE A 21 -10.42 11.95 -0.68
N THR A 22 -10.42 12.08 -2.01
CA THR A 22 -11.58 12.57 -2.75
C THR A 22 -12.17 11.43 -3.59
N LYS A 23 -13.38 10.98 -3.28
CA LYS A 23 -14.07 9.97 -4.08
C LYS A 23 -14.85 10.63 -5.20
N THR A 24 -14.82 10.02 -6.38
CA THR A 24 -15.64 10.45 -7.51
C THR A 24 -16.85 9.53 -7.63
N ARG A 25 -18.04 10.12 -7.59
CA ARG A 25 -19.33 9.42 -7.72
C ARG A 25 -19.63 9.08 -9.19
N SER A 26 -20.62 8.22 -9.40
CA SER A 26 -21.09 7.82 -10.74
C SER A 26 -21.68 8.97 -11.56
N ASP A 27 -22.21 10.00 -10.88
CA ASP A 27 -22.74 11.23 -11.48
C ASP A 27 -21.63 12.26 -11.81
N GLY A 28 -20.37 11.95 -11.49
CA GLY A 28 -19.22 12.83 -11.71
C GLY A 28 -18.95 13.82 -10.57
N ALA A 29 -19.83 13.92 -9.57
CA ALA A 29 -19.59 14.72 -8.38
C ALA A 29 -18.48 14.12 -7.50
N THR A 30 -17.88 14.95 -6.65
CA THR A 30 -16.77 14.55 -5.78
C THR A 30 -17.10 14.78 -4.32
N ASP A 31 -16.82 13.79 -3.48
CA ASP A 31 -16.94 13.88 -2.03
C ASP A 31 -15.55 13.76 -1.40
N VAL A 32 -15.22 14.70 -0.51
CA VAL A 32 -14.03 14.60 0.35
C VAL A 32 -14.38 13.69 1.53
N VAL A 33 -13.52 12.72 1.81
CA VAL A 33 -13.73 11.72 2.86
C VAL A 33 -12.51 11.69 3.75
N ASP A 34 -12.70 12.08 5.00
CA ASP A 34 -11.71 11.95 6.07
C ASP A 34 -11.84 10.58 6.72
N GLY A 35 -10.71 9.89 6.88
CA GLY A 35 -10.70 8.55 7.47
C GLY A 35 -11.31 7.50 6.53
N VAL A 36 -10.47 6.63 5.99
CA VAL A 36 -10.89 5.56 5.08
C VAL A 36 -10.40 4.22 5.58
N SER A 37 -11.28 3.23 5.58
CA SER A 37 -10.88 1.84 5.80
C SER A 37 -10.04 1.37 4.61
N ILE A 38 -8.72 1.31 4.80
CA ILE A 38 -7.78 0.75 3.83
C ILE A 38 -7.60 -0.73 4.15
N ASN A 39 -7.79 -1.60 3.17
CA ASN A 39 -7.53 -3.02 3.37
C ASN A 39 -6.02 -3.30 3.38
N TYR A 40 -5.62 -4.28 4.18
CA TYR A 40 -4.23 -4.75 4.25
C TYR A 40 -4.14 -6.25 4.01
N ILE A 41 -3.28 -6.64 3.08
CA ILE A 41 -2.93 -8.05 2.83
C ILE A 41 -1.43 -8.16 2.64
N TYR A 42 -0.90 -9.37 2.83
CA TYR A 42 0.49 -9.68 2.52
C TYR A 42 0.57 -11.03 1.79
N GLY A 43 1.53 -11.18 0.90
CA GLY A 43 1.74 -12.43 0.16
C GLY A 43 2.48 -12.24 -1.17
N SER A 44 2.60 -13.32 -1.95
CA SER A 44 3.11 -13.23 -3.31
C SER A 44 2.14 -12.46 -4.22
N ALA A 45 2.61 -11.99 -5.37
CA ALA A 45 1.74 -11.35 -6.37
C ALA A 45 0.56 -12.25 -6.78
N GLN A 46 0.78 -13.57 -6.88
CA GLN A 46 -0.28 -14.54 -7.16
C GLN A 46 -1.31 -14.60 -6.02
N TYR A 47 -0.85 -14.66 -4.76
CA TYR A 47 -1.77 -14.66 -3.61
C TYR A 47 -2.58 -13.36 -3.52
N VAL A 48 -1.96 -12.20 -3.72
CA VAL A 48 -2.63 -10.90 -3.77
C VAL A 48 -3.73 -10.91 -4.83
N LYS A 49 -3.40 -11.42 -6.03
CA LYS A 49 -4.35 -11.55 -7.14
C LYS A 49 -5.49 -12.53 -6.81
N ASP A 50 -5.20 -13.68 -6.22
CA ASP A 50 -6.22 -14.67 -5.83
C ASP A 50 -7.16 -14.09 -4.77
N VAL A 51 -6.65 -13.30 -3.81
CA VAL A 51 -7.48 -12.64 -2.78
C VAL A 51 -8.40 -11.57 -3.40
N LEU A 52 -7.91 -10.83 -4.40
CA LEU A 52 -8.73 -9.88 -5.16
C LEU A 52 -9.81 -10.62 -5.99
N ASP A 53 -9.45 -11.74 -6.64
CA ASP A 53 -10.32 -12.48 -7.55
C ASP A 53 -11.39 -13.35 -6.85
N VAL A 54 -11.01 -14.11 -5.83
CA VAL A 54 -11.91 -15.01 -5.09
C VAL A 54 -13.05 -14.21 -4.44
N ARG A 55 -12.82 -12.93 -4.14
CA ARG A 55 -13.75 -12.07 -3.43
C ARG A 55 -14.57 -11.14 -4.34
N GLY A 56 -14.26 -11.08 -5.64
CA GLY A 56 -15.08 -10.41 -6.66
C GLY A 56 -16.31 -11.23 -7.12
N LYS A 57 -16.44 -12.52 -6.72
CA LYS A 57 -17.45 -13.46 -7.24
C LYS A 57 -18.56 -13.92 -6.26
N GLY A 58 -18.70 -13.35 -5.06
CA GLY A 58 -19.60 -13.90 -4.03
C GLY A 58 -20.67 -12.96 -3.48
N LYS A 59 -21.95 -13.35 -3.55
CA LYS A 59 -23.10 -12.69 -2.88
C LYS A 59 -23.08 -12.77 -1.33
N GLN A 60 -22.08 -13.42 -0.71
CA GLN A 60 -21.98 -13.62 0.75
C GLN A 60 -20.55 -13.51 1.32
N GLY A 61 -19.53 -13.18 0.50
CA GLY A 61 -18.18 -12.90 0.98
C GLY A 61 -17.99 -11.40 1.16
N MET A 62 -17.61 -10.92 2.34
CA MET A 62 -17.31 -9.49 2.53
C MET A 62 -16.20 -9.07 1.54
N PRO A 63 -16.46 -8.13 0.62
CA PRO A 63 -15.49 -7.75 -0.41
C PRO A 63 -14.25 -7.14 0.24
N VAL A 64 -13.05 -7.49 -0.23
CA VAL A 64 -11.87 -6.65 0.03
C VAL A 64 -12.17 -5.33 -0.66
N LYS A 65 -12.39 -4.29 0.13
CA LYS A 65 -12.77 -2.98 -0.36
C LYS A 65 -11.52 -2.22 -0.75
N LEU A 66 -11.41 -1.84 -2.01
CA LEU A 66 -10.42 -0.84 -2.38
C LEU A 66 -10.76 0.49 -1.69
N PRO A 67 -9.75 1.26 -1.23
CA PRO A 67 -8.32 1.08 -1.47
C PRO A 67 -7.65 -0.02 -0.64
N LEU A 68 -6.57 -0.59 -1.18
CA LEU A 68 -5.79 -1.69 -0.61
C LEU A 68 -4.31 -1.28 -0.54
N ILE A 69 -3.63 -1.69 0.53
CA ILE A 69 -2.16 -1.75 0.59
C ILE A 69 -1.76 -3.22 0.73
N ALA A 70 -0.97 -3.72 -0.21
CA ALA A 70 -0.47 -5.09 -0.21
C ALA A 70 1.04 -5.12 0.05
N LEU A 71 1.48 -5.89 1.04
CA LEU A 71 2.90 -6.18 1.28
C LEU A 71 3.33 -7.42 0.48
N GLN A 72 4.28 -7.23 -0.43
CA GLN A 72 4.79 -8.34 -1.24
C GLN A 72 5.82 -9.15 -0.46
N THR A 73 5.68 -10.47 -0.50
CA THR A 73 6.60 -11.43 0.14
C THR A 73 7.24 -12.35 -0.91
N PRO A 74 8.43 -12.93 -0.66
CA PRO A 74 9.16 -12.96 0.61
C PRO A 74 9.94 -11.66 0.91
N ASN A 75 10.08 -11.34 2.20
CA ASN A 75 10.96 -10.28 2.69
C ASN A 75 12.25 -10.90 3.23
N VAL A 76 13.41 -10.39 2.80
CA VAL A 76 14.71 -10.82 3.34
C VAL A 76 15.04 -9.96 4.54
N ILE A 77 15.25 -10.60 5.68
CA ILE A 77 15.59 -9.95 6.95
C ILE A 77 17.10 -10.11 7.20
N THR A 78 17.75 -9.04 7.65
CA THR A 78 19.15 -9.02 8.04
C THR A 78 19.27 -8.59 9.50
N VAL A 79 20.05 -9.33 10.28
CA VAL A 79 20.37 -9.05 11.67
C VAL A 79 21.89 -8.98 11.80
N ASP A 80 22.43 -7.77 11.80
CA ASP A 80 23.88 -7.53 11.74
C ASP A 80 24.36 -6.35 12.60
N SER A 81 23.47 -5.75 13.41
CA SER A 81 23.84 -4.78 14.45
C SER A 81 23.06 -5.06 15.74
N ALA A 82 23.62 -4.65 16.87
CA ALA A 82 22.92 -4.63 18.16
C ALA A 82 22.00 -3.40 18.31
N ASP A 83 22.09 -2.41 17.43
CA ASP A 83 21.34 -1.14 17.55
C ASP A 83 19.85 -1.28 17.17
N TYR A 84 19.53 -2.25 16.31
CA TYR A 84 18.18 -2.54 15.83
C TYR A 84 17.90 -4.04 15.87
N GLN A 85 16.62 -4.40 15.88
CA GLN A 85 16.19 -5.79 15.92
C GLN A 85 16.49 -6.49 14.60
N TYR A 86 16.15 -5.83 13.49
CA TYR A 86 16.50 -6.26 12.15
C TYR A 86 16.34 -5.11 11.14
N LYS A 87 16.93 -5.30 9.96
CA LYS A 87 16.66 -4.47 8.78
C LYS A 87 16.14 -5.32 7.63
N THR A 88 15.34 -4.72 6.77
CA THR A 88 14.78 -5.39 5.59
C THR A 88 14.47 -4.37 4.49
N LYS A 89 14.29 -4.88 3.28
CA LYS A 89 13.75 -4.11 2.14
C LYS A 89 12.44 -4.75 1.74
N ILE A 90 11.37 -3.96 1.79
CA ILE A 90 10.03 -4.43 1.46
C ILE A 90 9.53 -3.82 0.16
N ASN A 91 8.57 -4.49 -0.47
CA ASN A 91 7.83 -3.94 -1.61
C ASN A 91 6.35 -3.86 -1.25
N LEU A 92 5.71 -2.74 -1.59
CA LEU A 92 4.29 -2.51 -1.33
C LEU A 92 3.58 -2.16 -2.64
N VAL A 93 2.31 -2.49 -2.72
CA VAL A 93 1.40 -2.02 -3.78
C VAL A 93 0.23 -1.31 -3.12
N ILE A 94 0.00 -0.05 -3.49
CA ILE A 94 -1.20 0.70 -3.11
C ILE A 94 -2.14 0.68 -4.30
N ALA A 95 -3.33 0.13 -4.16
CA ALA A 95 -4.28 -0.04 -5.26
C ALA A 95 -5.63 0.59 -4.96
N CYS A 96 -6.30 1.11 -6.00
CA CYS A 96 -7.69 1.54 -5.95
C CYS A 96 -8.46 1.07 -7.19
N SER A 97 -9.80 1.01 -7.09
CA SER A 97 -10.64 0.66 -8.23
C SER A 97 -10.51 1.69 -9.35
N SER A 98 -10.60 1.21 -10.58
CA SER A 98 -10.44 2.00 -11.80
C SER A 98 -11.46 1.55 -12.85
N ARG A 99 -11.41 2.12 -14.07
CA ARG A 99 -12.15 1.64 -15.23
C ARG A 99 -11.28 1.58 -16.49
N LYS A 100 -11.44 0.52 -17.31
CA LYS A 100 -10.63 0.30 -18.51
C LYS A 100 -10.76 1.41 -19.56
N ASP A 101 -11.92 2.08 -19.62
CA ASP A 101 -12.24 3.16 -20.55
C ASP A 101 -11.58 4.51 -20.22
N TRP A 102 -10.93 4.65 -19.06
CA TRP A 102 -10.29 5.90 -18.67
C TRP A 102 -8.97 6.15 -19.41
N SER A 103 -8.79 7.38 -19.88
CA SER A 103 -7.51 7.90 -20.35
C SER A 103 -6.52 8.08 -19.20
N ASN A 104 -5.23 8.22 -19.52
CA ASN A 104 -4.19 8.40 -18.50
C ASN A 104 -4.37 9.71 -17.73
N GLU A 105 -4.85 10.77 -18.40
CA GLU A 105 -5.17 12.06 -17.77
C GLU A 105 -6.32 11.90 -16.78
N LYS A 106 -7.37 11.16 -17.17
CA LYS A 106 -8.51 10.90 -16.28
C LYS A 106 -8.10 10.06 -15.07
N ARG A 107 -7.24 9.04 -15.26
CA ARG A 107 -6.65 8.22 -14.18
C ARG A 107 -5.80 9.06 -13.24
N MET A 108 -4.95 9.93 -13.79
CA MET A 108 -4.10 10.82 -12.99
C MET A 108 -4.95 11.68 -12.05
N GLU A 109 -6.01 12.30 -12.57
CA GLU A 109 -6.90 13.13 -11.76
C GLU A 109 -7.75 12.31 -10.79
N THR A 110 -8.30 11.18 -11.23
CA THR A 110 -9.34 10.45 -10.47
C THR A 110 -8.75 9.45 -9.49
N SER A 111 -7.77 8.66 -9.90
CA SER A 111 -7.17 7.59 -9.10
C SER A 111 -5.95 8.11 -8.35
N PHE A 112 -5.00 8.72 -9.07
CA PHE A 112 -3.71 9.06 -8.48
C PHE A 112 -3.80 10.26 -7.53
N LYS A 113 -4.14 11.44 -8.04
CA LYS A 113 -4.17 12.68 -7.23
C LYS A 113 -5.19 12.64 -6.10
N ARG A 114 -6.34 12.00 -6.32
CA ARG A 114 -7.45 12.01 -5.36
C ARG A 114 -7.42 10.87 -4.35
N VAL A 115 -6.74 9.76 -4.64
CA VAL A 115 -6.78 8.56 -3.78
C VAL A 115 -5.38 8.01 -3.51
N LEU A 116 -4.64 7.59 -4.53
CA LEU A 116 -3.39 6.85 -4.34
C LEU A 116 -2.26 7.70 -3.77
N LEU A 117 -2.08 8.93 -4.26
CA LEU A 117 -1.05 9.85 -3.77
C LEU A 117 -1.30 10.30 -2.32
N PRO A 118 -2.52 10.72 -1.93
CA PRO A 118 -2.81 11.00 -0.52
C PRO A 118 -2.52 9.82 0.41
N ILE A 119 -2.85 8.59 0.00
CA ILE A 119 -2.55 7.39 0.78
C ILE A 119 -1.04 7.15 0.87
N TYR A 120 -0.32 7.31 -0.25
CA TYR A 120 1.13 7.19 -0.30
C TYR A 120 1.82 8.22 0.61
N GLU A 121 1.48 9.51 0.49
CA GLU A 121 2.04 10.59 1.30
C GLU A 121 1.77 10.31 2.78
N LYS A 122 0.53 9.92 3.12
CA LYS A 122 0.19 9.61 4.49
C LYS A 122 0.89 8.37 5.04
N LEU A 123 1.14 7.36 4.19
CA LEU A 123 1.96 6.20 4.55
C LEU A 123 3.37 6.61 4.93
N ILE A 124 4.01 7.50 4.15
CA ILE A 124 5.36 8.00 4.46
C ILE A 124 5.35 8.77 5.79
N ASP A 125 4.39 9.67 6.01
CA ASP A 125 4.26 10.41 7.28
C ASP A 125 4.14 9.47 8.48
N VAL A 126 3.25 8.47 8.38
CA VAL A 126 3.03 7.51 9.47
C VAL A 126 4.30 6.71 9.74
N LEU A 127 4.99 6.23 8.69
CA LEU A 127 6.25 5.50 8.83
C LEU A 127 7.34 6.35 9.53
N LEU A 128 7.50 7.62 9.14
CA LEU A 128 8.50 8.51 9.74
C LEU A 128 8.18 8.84 11.21
N SER A 129 6.90 8.92 11.56
CA SER A 129 6.45 9.20 12.93
C SER A 129 6.37 7.97 13.85
N ASP A 130 6.45 6.76 13.30
CA ASP A 130 6.28 5.54 14.09
C ASP A 130 7.56 5.19 14.85
N PRO A 131 7.53 5.15 16.19
CA PRO A 131 8.73 4.97 17.00
C PRO A 131 9.34 3.57 16.86
N ARG A 132 8.64 2.60 16.26
CA ARG A 132 9.17 1.26 16.01
C ARG A 132 10.24 1.26 14.93
N PHE A 133 10.37 2.31 14.12
CA PHE A 133 11.37 2.39 13.06
C PHE A 133 12.58 3.25 13.44
N ASP A 134 13.75 2.78 13.06
CA ASP A 134 15.02 3.51 13.19
C ASP A 134 15.36 4.21 11.87
N TRP A 135 15.23 5.53 11.85
CA TRP A 135 15.62 6.37 10.71
C TRP A 135 17.02 6.97 10.87
N GLY A 136 17.76 6.61 11.92
CA GLY A 136 19.10 7.12 12.21
C GLY A 136 19.12 8.46 12.95
N TYR A 137 20.32 8.83 13.41
CA TYR A 137 20.55 10.05 14.19
C TYR A 137 20.36 11.30 13.31
N GLY A 138 19.48 12.20 13.74
CA GLY A 138 19.09 13.41 12.99
C GLY A 138 17.73 13.32 12.30
N GLY A 139 17.14 12.12 12.21
CA GLY A 139 15.88 11.86 11.51
C GLY A 139 16.03 12.02 10.00
N LEU A 140 15.47 11.08 9.23
CA LEU A 140 15.29 11.32 7.80
C LEU A 140 13.95 12.02 7.59
N ASP A 141 13.91 13.03 6.73
CA ASP A 141 12.66 13.62 6.23
C ASP A 141 12.01 12.76 5.13
N PHE A 142 12.58 11.59 4.83
CA PHE A 142 12.10 10.67 3.81
C PHE A 142 12.43 9.23 4.17
N VAL A 143 11.59 8.31 3.71
CA VAL A 143 11.87 6.87 3.77
C VAL A 143 12.62 6.48 2.49
N PRO A 144 13.81 5.86 2.51
CA PRO A 144 14.49 5.45 1.28
C PRO A 144 13.71 4.36 0.53
N HIS A 145 13.23 4.67 -0.68
CA HIS A 145 12.52 3.73 -1.55
C HIS A 145 12.43 4.25 -2.99
N THR A 146 11.92 3.42 -3.90
CA THR A 146 11.51 3.84 -5.25
C THR A 146 9.99 3.74 -5.39
N MET A 147 9.38 4.66 -6.13
CA MET A 147 7.93 4.71 -6.35
C MET A 147 7.62 4.83 -7.84
N SER A 148 6.65 4.06 -8.33
CA SER A 148 6.14 4.18 -9.70
C SER A 148 4.62 4.19 -9.75
N LYS A 149 4.06 5.11 -10.54
CA LYS A 149 2.63 5.17 -10.87
C LYS A 149 2.34 4.24 -12.04
N ASN A 150 1.51 3.23 -11.82
CA ASN A 150 1.21 2.23 -12.83
C ASN A 150 -0.13 2.52 -13.54
N PHE A 151 -0.05 3.14 -14.71
CA PHE A 151 -1.22 3.45 -15.55
C PHE A 151 -1.70 2.25 -16.37
N ASP A 152 -0.84 1.26 -16.56
CA ASP A 152 -1.11 0.13 -17.43
C ASP A 152 -2.05 -0.87 -16.76
N TYR A 153 -1.93 -1.05 -15.45
CA TYR A 153 -2.76 -2.00 -14.70
C TYR A 153 -4.25 -1.82 -14.91
N GLY A 154 -4.74 -0.59 -14.88
CA GLY A 154 -6.17 -0.37 -15.01
C GLY A 154 -6.66 -0.34 -16.45
N ARG A 155 -5.75 -0.27 -17.44
CA ARG A 155 -6.06 -0.23 -18.88
C ARG A 155 -5.92 -1.61 -19.53
N TYR A 156 -4.80 -2.26 -19.31
CA TYR A 156 -4.43 -3.56 -19.89
C TYR A 156 -4.59 -4.73 -18.93
N GLY A 157 -4.86 -4.43 -17.65
CA GLY A 157 -4.98 -5.43 -16.60
C GLY A 157 -3.70 -5.53 -15.76
N ALA A 158 -3.86 -5.77 -14.47
CA ALA A 158 -2.74 -6.08 -13.58
C ALA A 158 -2.41 -7.57 -13.72
N LEU A 159 -1.24 -7.89 -14.26
CA LEU A 159 -0.79 -9.27 -14.49
C LEU A 159 0.12 -9.74 -13.34
N THR A 160 -0.09 -10.97 -12.88
CA THR A 160 0.90 -11.69 -12.05
C THR A 160 2.12 -12.07 -12.89
N PRO A 161 3.25 -12.49 -12.27
CA PRO A 161 4.39 -13.05 -13.00
C PRO A 161 4.04 -14.29 -13.86
N SER A 162 2.96 -15.00 -13.51
CA SER A 162 2.42 -16.13 -14.28
C SER A 162 1.51 -15.71 -15.44
N GLY A 163 1.32 -14.41 -15.66
CA GLY A 163 0.51 -13.84 -16.74
C GLY A 163 -1.00 -13.83 -16.47
N GLN A 164 -1.42 -14.02 -15.21
CA GLN A 164 -2.85 -13.99 -14.88
C GLN A 164 -3.32 -12.57 -14.54
N GLU A 165 -4.41 -12.13 -15.15
CA GLU A 165 -5.02 -10.82 -14.90
C GLU A 165 -5.87 -10.81 -13.63
N VAL A 166 -5.79 -9.73 -12.86
CA VAL A 166 -6.76 -9.39 -11.81
C VAL A 166 -8.11 -9.08 -12.45
N SER A 167 -9.18 -9.64 -11.89
CA SER A 167 -10.53 -9.59 -12.45
C SER A 167 -11.18 -8.20 -12.50
N GLU A 168 -10.89 -7.33 -11.53
CA GLU A 168 -11.32 -5.92 -11.56
C GLU A 168 -10.18 -5.00 -12.05
N PRO A 169 -10.50 -3.97 -12.87
CA PRO A 169 -9.50 -2.98 -13.27
C PRO A 169 -9.06 -2.13 -12.07
N ILE A 170 -7.76 -2.13 -11.79
CA ILE A 170 -7.15 -1.36 -10.69
C ILE A 170 -6.12 -0.36 -11.21
N ASP A 171 -6.03 0.81 -10.59
CA ASP A 171 -4.84 1.67 -10.71
C ASP A 171 -3.98 1.47 -9.46
N ALA A 172 -2.66 1.54 -9.60
CA ALA A 172 -1.76 1.28 -8.48
C ALA A 172 -0.51 2.16 -8.45
N ILE A 173 0.02 2.34 -7.24
CA ILE A 173 1.38 2.79 -6.98
C ILE A 173 2.18 1.59 -6.48
N ASP A 174 3.29 1.30 -7.17
CA ASP A 174 4.28 0.33 -6.70
C ASP A 174 5.36 1.06 -5.90
N ILE A 175 5.63 0.59 -4.70
CA ILE A 175 6.73 1.04 -3.85
C ILE A 175 7.72 -0.12 -3.76
N ARG A 176 8.96 0.09 -4.17
CA ARG A 176 9.98 -0.96 -4.20
C ARG A 176 11.20 -0.59 -3.38
N SER A 177 11.80 -1.61 -2.78
CA SER A 177 13.00 -1.52 -1.98
C SER A 177 12.89 -0.49 -0.86
N LEU A 178 11.73 -0.45 -0.19
CA LEU A 178 11.51 0.43 0.95
C LEU A 178 12.33 -0.09 2.12
N GLU A 179 13.31 0.70 2.52
CA GLU A 179 14.28 0.32 3.55
C GLU A 179 13.68 0.53 4.94
N ILE A 180 13.57 -0.56 5.70
CA ILE A 180 13.06 -0.56 7.07
C ILE A 180 14.15 -1.05 8.01
N LYS A 181 14.33 -0.34 9.12
CA LYS A 181 15.03 -0.84 10.30
C LYS A 181 14.06 -0.82 11.47
N VAL A 182 13.89 -1.95 12.14
CA VAL A 182 12.99 -2.06 13.29
C VAL A 182 13.79 -1.92 14.58
N ASN A 183 13.39 -0.97 15.43
CA ASN A 183 14.02 -0.67 16.71
C ASN A 183 13.96 -1.87 17.66
N ASN A 184 14.93 -1.92 18.58
CA ASN A 184 14.83 -2.81 19.72
C ASN A 184 13.75 -2.30 20.69
N GLN A 185 12.89 -3.20 21.18
CA GLN A 185 11.85 -2.83 22.16
C GLN A 185 12.42 -2.22 23.45
N SER A 186 13.70 -2.47 23.77
CA SER A 186 14.42 -1.84 24.89
C SER A 186 14.71 -0.35 24.70
N CYS A 187 14.70 0.16 23.46
CA CYS A 187 14.99 1.56 23.13
C CYS A 187 13.73 2.44 23.12
N LEU A 188 12.53 1.86 23.33
CA LEU A 188 11.24 2.56 23.38
C LEU A 188 10.87 3.08 24.78
N ARG A 189 11.83 3.16 25.71
CA ARG A 189 11.63 3.58 27.11
C ARG A 189 12.16 4.98 27.38
#